data_AF-A0A1B6GWW7-F1
#
_entry.id   AF-A0A1B6GWW7-F1
#
_cell.length_a   1.000
_cell.length_b   1.000
_cell.length_c   1.000
_cell.angle_alpha   90.00
_cell.angle_beta   90.00
_cell.angle_gamma   90.00
#
_symmetry.space_group_name_H-M   'P 1'
#
loop_
_entity.id
_entity.type
_entity.pdbx_description
1 polymer ?
#
loop_
_entity_poly.entity_id
_entity_poly.type
_entity_poly.pdbx_seq_one_letter_code
_entity_poly.pdbx_strand_id
1 'polypeptide(L)'
;EVKSQFSVETLKMLDKMSPISLKIAKVALEKGANMDLKECTQMEFRIASRILEAVSSPDIYEGVRAQLKDKDQNPKWKPAKLEDVTKEMIAKLFVPLPPEKELHL
;
A
#
# COMPACT_ATOMS: atom_id res chain seq x y z
N GLU A 1 -22.04 -20.63 -0.40
CA GLU A 1 -20.91 -20.29 -1.29
C GLU A 1 -20.02 -21.52 -1.46
N VAL A 2 -19.66 -21.88 -2.69
CA VAL A 2 -18.67 -22.92 -2.96
C VAL A 2 -17.29 -22.27 -2.86
N LYS A 3 -16.53 -22.56 -1.79
CA LYS A 3 -15.14 -22.12 -1.67
C LYS A 3 -14.27 -22.93 -2.64
N SER A 4 -13.99 -22.37 -3.81
CA SER A 4 -13.02 -22.96 -4.73
C SER A 4 -11.63 -22.96 -4.10
N GLN A 5 -10.77 -23.90 -4.50
CA GLN A 5 -9.37 -23.95 -4.05
C GLN A 5 -8.67 -22.60 -4.27
N PHE A 6 -8.85 -22.01 -5.46
CA PHE A 6 -8.33 -20.69 -5.81
C PHE A 6 -8.73 -19.60 -4.81
N SER A 7 -10.01 -19.53 -4.41
CA SER A 7 -10.50 -18.51 -3.48
C SER A 7 -9.86 -18.64 -2.08
N VAL A 8 -9.67 -19.87 -1.61
CA VAL A 8 -9.07 -20.16 -0.30
C VAL A 8 -7.58 -19.81 -0.29
N GLU A 9 -6.86 -20.19 -1.33
CA GLU A 9 -5.43 -19.89 -1.46
C GLU A 9 -5.17 -18.39 -1.61
N THR A 10 -5.98 -17.70 -2.42
CA THR A 10 -5.89 -16.25 -2.59
C THR A 10 -6.16 -15.51 -1.29
N LEU A 11 -7.21 -15.88 -0.55
CA LEU A 11 -7.51 -15.26 0.74
C LEU A 11 -6.36 -15.46 1.74
N LYS A 12 -5.83 -16.69 1.87
CA LYS A 12 -4.68 -16.98 2.73
C LYS A 12 -3.43 -16.17 2.36
N MET A 13 -3.23 -15.88 1.08
CA MET A 13 -2.13 -15.03 0.62
C MET A 13 -2.36 -13.57 1.04
N LEU A 14 -3.56 -13.03 0.80
CA LEU A 14 -3.91 -11.65 1.16
C LEU A 14 -3.83 -11.43 2.67
N ASP A 15 -4.25 -12.39 3.49
CA ASP A 15 -4.19 -12.31 4.97
C ASP A 15 -2.77 -12.15 5.53
N LYS A 16 -1.74 -12.51 4.76
CA LYS A 16 -0.33 -12.33 5.15
C LYS A 16 0.24 -10.96 4.77
N MET A 17 -0.44 -10.22 3.91
CA MET A 17 0.04 -8.94 3.39
C MET A 17 -0.28 -7.80 4.36
N SER A 18 0.45 -6.69 4.25
CA SER A 18 0.17 -5.46 4.99
C SER A 18 -1.25 -4.95 4.66
N PRO A 19 -2.16 -4.80 5.66
CA PRO A 19 -3.52 -4.33 5.43
C PRO A 19 -3.59 -2.95 4.79
N ILE A 20 -2.70 -2.03 5.19
CA ILE A 20 -2.64 -0.69 4.59
C ILE A 20 -2.13 -0.76 3.15
N SER A 21 -1.12 -1.59 2.87
CA SER A 21 -0.57 -1.75 1.51
C SER A 21 -1.62 -2.32 0.55
N LEU A 22 -2.43 -3.28 1.00
CA LEU A 22 -3.55 -3.82 0.21
C LEU A 22 -4.57 -2.73 -0.16
N LYS A 23 -4.96 -1.87 0.79
CA LYS A 23 -5.90 -0.77 0.50
C LYS A 23 -5.29 0.30 -0.40
N ILE A 24 -4.00 0.63 -0.23
CA ILE A 24 -3.29 1.56 -1.12
C ILE A 24 -3.29 1.02 -2.54
N ALA A 25 -2.89 -0.23 -2.74
CA ALA A 25 -2.83 -0.86 -4.06
C ALA A 25 -4.20 -0.86 -4.74
N LYS A 26 -5.27 -1.22 -4.00
CA LYS A 26 -6.64 -1.18 -4.51
C LYS A 26 -7.03 0.22 -4.99
N VAL A 27 -6.82 1.26 -4.16
CA VAL A 27 -7.22 2.63 -4.50
C VAL A 27 -6.36 3.20 -5.65
N ALA A 28 -5.07 2.86 -5.69
CA ALA A 28 -4.18 3.25 -6.79
C ALA A 28 -4.66 2.65 -8.12
N LEU A 29 -5.02 1.35 -8.14
CA LEU A 29 -5.57 0.69 -9.33
C LEU A 29 -6.90 1.32 -9.77
N GLU A 30 -7.82 1.60 -8.83
CA GLU A 30 -9.11 2.23 -9.13
C GLU A 30 -8.95 3.65 -9.71
N LYS A 31 -7.99 4.43 -9.22
CA LYS A 31 -7.69 5.76 -9.74
C LYS A 31 -6.97 5.69 -11.10
N GLY A 32 -5.95 4.85 -11.20
CA GLY A 32 -5.11 4.69 -12.37
C GLY A 32 -5.86 4.18 -13.61
N ALA A 33 -6.98 3.47 -13.42
CA ALA A 33 -7.83 3.02 -14.53
C ALA A 33 -8.34 4.15 -15.44
N ASN A 34 -8.33 5.40 -14.98
CA ASN A 34 -8.77 6.58 -15.74
C ASN A 34 -7.63 7.59 -15.99
N MET A 35 -6.38 7.17 -15.83
CA MET A 35 -5.19 8.03 -15.95
C MET A 35 -4.31 7.59 -17.11
N ASP A 36 -3.58 8.52 -17.70
CA ASP A 36 -2.47 8.18 -18.59
C ASP A 36 -1.21 7.77 -17.79
N LEU A 37 -0.14 7.40 -18.50
CA LEU A 37 1.11 6.96 -17.88
C LEU A 37 1.76 8.07 -17.03
N LYS A 38 1.70 9.32 -17.50
CA LYS A 38 2.30 10.46 -16.80
C LYS A 38 1.58 10.70 -15.49
N GLU A 39 0.25 10.72 -15.51
CA GLU A 39 -0.61 10.87 -14.35
C GLU A 39 -0.44 9.71 -13.35
N CYS A 40 -0.38 8.47 -13.84
CA CYS A 40 -0.08 7.29 -13.01
C CYS A 40 1.28 7.44 -12.31
N THR A 41 2.32 7.84 -13.05
CA THR A 41 3.67 8.00 -12.49
C THR A 41 3.71 9.09 -11.42
N GLN A 42 3.01 10.21 -11.63
CA GLN A 42 2.88 11.27 -10.62
C GLN A 42 2.14 10.78 -9.37
N MET A 43 1.05 10.01 -9.54
CA MET A 43 0.32 9.41 -8.42
C MET A 43 1.20 8.44 -7.62
N GLU A 44 1.90 7.52 -8.30
CA GLU A 44 2.79 6.55 -7.67
C GLU A 44 3.96 7.23 -6.95
N PHE A 45 4.50 8.31 -7.52
CA PHE A 45 5.52 9.11 -6.87
C PHE A 45 5.04 9.75 -5.56
N ARG A 46 3.81 10.27 -5.53
CA ARG A 46 3.19 10.80 -4.30
C ARG A 46 3.03 9.72 -3.23
N ILE A 47 2.59 8.52 -3.64
CA ILE A 47 2.47 7.36 -2.76
C ILE A 47 3.85 7.00 -2.18
N ALA A 48 4.85 6.80 -3.04
CA ALA A 48 6.20 6.40 -2.63
C ALA A 48 6.83 7.43 -1.67
N SER A 49 6.71 8.72 -1.98
CA SER A 49 7.24 9.80 -1.14
C SER A 49 6.62 9.79 0.25
N ARG A 50 5.29 9.62 0.33
CA ARG A 50 4.58 9.68 1.62
C ARG A 50 4.63 8.41 2.44
N ILE A 51 4.74 7.25 1.81
CA ILE A 51 4.89 6.00 2.56
C ILE A 51 6.20 6.04 3.38
N LEU A 52 7.25 6.69 2.87
CA LEU A 52 8.50 6.86 3.61
C LEU A 52 8.37 7.90 4.74
N GLU A 53 7.66 9.00 4.50
CA GLU A 53 7.52 10.12 5.45
C GLU A 53 6.46 9.92 6.54
N ALA A 54 5.42 9.10 6.33
CA ALA A 54 4.22 9.07 7.17
C ALA A 54 3.62 7.65 7.37
N VAL A 55 2.57 7.56 8.22
CA VAL A 55 1.53 6.51 8.46
C VAL A 55 1.84 5.03 8.16
N SER A 56 2.40 4.70 7.00
CA SER A 56 2.77 3.35 6.55
C SER A 56 4.28 3.07 6.62
N SER A 57 5.09 4.06 6.99
CA SER A 57 6.54 3.93 7.21
C SER A 57 6.90 2.75 8.13
N PRO A 58 6.18 2.49 9.23
CA PRO A 58 6.41 1.29 10.05
C PRO A 58 6.22 -0.02 9.28
N ASP A 59 5.21 -0.10 8.40
CA ASP A 59 4.91 -1.30 7.62
C ASP A 59 5.96 -1.56 6.53
N ILE A 60 6.49 -0.51 5.88
CA ILE A 60 7.62 -0.69 4.96
C ILE A 60 8.84 -1.23 5.70
N TYR A 61 9.22 -0.61 6.81
CA TYR A 61 10.40 -1.08 7.55
C TYR A 61 10.21 -2.47 8.11
N GLU A 62 9.01 -2.80 8.60
CA GLU A 62 8.69 -4.13 9.08
C GLU A 62 8.70 -5.17 7.96
N GLY A 63 8.19 -4.82 6.77
CA GLY A 63 8.25 -5.69 5.60
C GLY A 63 9.69 -5.97 5.18
N VAL A 64 10.53 -4.93 5.13
CA VAL A 64 11.97 -5.07 4.87
C VAL A 64 12.64 -5.93 5.94
N ARG A 65 12.30 -5.71 7.21
CA ARG A 65 12.84 -6.50 8.34
C ARG A 65 12.49 -7.98 8.17
N ALA A 66 11.21 -8.30 8.03
CA ALA A 66 10.70 -9.66 7.97
C ALA A 66 11.15 -10.44 6.73
N GLN A 67 11.34 -9.76 5.59
CA GLN A 67 11.67 -10.42 4.31
C GLN A 67 13.16 -10.40 3.98
N LEU A 68 13.87 -9.32 4.29
CA LEU A 68 15.24 -9.09 3.79
C LEU A 68 16.29 -9.09 4.90
N LYS A 69 15.97 -8.54 6.08
CA LYS A 69 16.92 -8.43 7.20
C LYS A 69 16.96 -9.67 8.08
N ASP A 70 15.88 -9.91 8.81
CA ASP A 70 15.77 -10.99 9.79
C ASP A 70 15.26 -12.27 9.11
N LYS A 71 14.55 -12.13 7.98
CA LYS A 71 14.06 -13.24 7.13
C LYS A 71 13.17 -14.24 7.88
N ASP A 72 12.44 -13.76 8.88
CA ASP A 72 11.55 -14.59 9.70
C ASP A 72 10.19 -14.87 9.05
N GLN A 73 9.88 -14.18 7.94
CA GLN A 73 8.57 -14.23 7.26
C GLN A 73 7.38 -14.00 8.20
N ASN A 74 7.59 -13.27 9.31
CA ASN A 74 6.60 -13.01 10.34
C ASN A 74 6.46 -11.51 10.61
N PRO A 75 5.94 -10.75 9.63
CA PRO A 75 5.80 -9.31 9.77
C PRO A 75 4.70 -8.94 10.78
N LYS A 76 4.98 -7.92 11.60
CA LYS A 76 4.06 -7.35 12.58
C LYS A 76 3.44 -6.06 12.05
N TRP A 77 2.47 -6.21 11.15
CA TRP A 77 1.81 -5.08 10.49
C TRP A 77 1.09 -4.15 11.48
N LYS A 78 1.16 -2.86 11.21
CA LYS A 78 0.46 -1.80 11.92
C LYS A 78 -0.09 -0.78 10.90
N PRO A 79 -1.41 -0.77 10.66
CA PRO A 79 -2.45 -1.53 11.37
C PRO A 79 -2.46 -3.03 11.04
N ALA A 80 -2.88 -3.85 12.01
CA ALA A 80 -2.87 -5.31 11.89
C ALA A 80 -4.10 -5.88 11.16
N LYS A 81 -5.20 -5.10 11.05
CA LYS A 81 -6.44 -5.53 10.39
C LYS A 81 -6.88 -4.55 9.32
N LEU A 82 -7.67 -5.06 8.36
CA LEU A 82 -8.25 -4.24 7.30
C LEU A 82 -9.24 -3.21 7.85
N GLU A 83 -10.05 -3.54 8.86
CA GLU A 83 -11.00 -2.58 9.46
C GLU A 83 -10.31 -1.35 10.09
N ASP A 84 -9.08 -1.51 10.58
CA ASP A 84 -8.33 -0.45 11.26
C ASP A 84 -7.70 0.56 10.27
N VAL A 85 -7.66 0.24 8.97
CA VAL A 85 -7.16 1.16 7.95
C VAL A 85 -8.25 2.15 7.58
N THR A 86 -8.12 3.39 8.05
CA THR A 86 -9.10 4.46 7.82
C THR A 86 -9.00 5.07 6.42
N LYS A 87 -10.06 5.74 5.97
CA LYS A 87 -10.06 6.43 4.67
C LYS A 87 -9.07 7.59 4.66
N GLU A 88 -8.90 8.24 5.80
CA GLU A 88 -8.01 9.39 6.00
C GLU A 88 -6.54 8.98 5.86
N MET A 89 -6.16 7.79 6.36
CA MET A 89 -4.82 7.22 6.17
C MET A 89 -4.51 7.04 4.70
N ILE A 90 -5.47 6.54 3.92
CA ILE A 90 -5.31 6.32 2.48
C ILE A 90 -5.30 7.65 1.73
N ALA A 91 -6.28 8.52 1.97
CA ALA A 91 -6.43 9.78 1.24
C ALA A 91 -5.17 10.66 1.30
N LYS A 92 -4.50 10.70 2.45
CA LYS A 92 -3.24 11.45 2.65
C LYS A 92 -2.15 11.07 1.64
N LEU A 93 -2.10 9.82 1.17
CA LEU A 93 -1.06 9.33 0.27
C LEU A 93 -1.17 9.88 -1.16
N PHE A 94 -2.38 10.31 -1.56
CA PHE A 94 -2.68 10.73 -2.92
C PHE A 94 -2.74 12.25 -3.11
N VAL A 95 -2.62 13.03 -2.03
CA VAL A 95 -2.64 14.50 -2.08
C VAL A 95 -1.45 15.01 -2.92
N PRO A 96 -1.57 16.10 -3.69
CA PRO A 96 -0.39 16.72 -4.31
C PRO A 96 0.68 17.05 -3.26
N LEU A 97 1.95 16.90 -3.62
CA LEU A 97 3.07 17.40 -2.84
C LEU A 97 3.21 18.92 -3.05
N PRO A 98 3.99 19.61 -2.20
CA PRO A 98 4.40 20.99 -2.49
C PRO A 98 5.06 21.06 -3.89
N PRO A 99 4.85 22.13 -4.67
CA PRO A 99 5.33 22.23 -6.06
C PRO A 99 6.83 21.90 -6.24
N GLU A 100 7.65 22.28 -5.26
CA GLU A 100 9.09 22.03 -5.22
C GLU A 100 9.48 20.57 -4.97
N LYS A 101 8.54 19.74 -4.48
CA LYS A 101 8.70 18.31 -4.22
C LYS A 101 7.89 17.43 -5.18
N GLU A 102 7.01 18.00 -6.01
CA GLU A 102 6.18 17.26 -6.94
C GLU A 102 7.00 16.73 -8.12
N LEU A 103 6.59 15.59 -8.68
CA LEU A 103 7.25 15.03 -9.86
C LEU A 103 6.82 15.78 -11.13
N HIS A 104 7.80 16.40 -11.78
CA HIS A 104 7.64 17.09 -13.06
C HIS A 104 8.22 16.20 -14.17
N LEU A 105 7.33 15.64 -15.01
CA LEU A 105 7.66 14.83 -16.19
C LEU A 105 7.40 15.59 -17.49
#